data_AF-W8CED2-F1
#
_entry.id   AF-W8CED2-F1
#
_cell.length_a   1.000
_cell.length_b   1.000
_cell.length_c   1.000
_cell.angle_alpha   90.00
_cell.angle_beta   90.00
_cell.angle_gamma   90.00
#
_symmetry.space_group_name_H-M   'P 1'
#
loop_
_entity.id
_entity.type
_entity.pdbx_description
1 polymer ?
#
loop_
_entity_poly.entity_id
_entity_poly.type
_entity_poly.pdbx_seq_one_letter_code
_entity_poly.pdbx_strand_id
1 'polypeptide(L)'
;MVARLLRSSGIALFVLVCSTTALYIPSYSYLDDVELNYKNGTWRCDLLICPNSTYACTILKVNDPKRPHLLNRTNICYDRNWNITGSHSQPENMPAPQPSSVYVALHSRVNATLDWSISYGLKSQFVNASLEPQNFSVLKQDTRNLINAMDNSWSQINRTFRRKNRD
;
A
#
# COMPACT_ATOMS: atom_id res chain seq x y z
N MET A 1 54.93 27.43 50.99
CA MET A 1 55.40 26.29 50.15
C MET A 1 54.51 25.11 50.52
N VAL A 2 53.69 24.47 49.69
CA VAL A 2 53.53 24.43 48.23
C VAL A 2 52.04 24.14 47.98
N ALA A 3 51.43 24.89 47.07
CA ALA A 3 50.11 24.58 46.53
C ALA A 3 50.19 23.34 45.63
N ARG A 4 49.25 22.38 45.72
CA ARG A 4 48.86 21.53 44.58
C ARG A 4 47.38 21.16 44.63
N LEU A 5 46.67 21.73 43.66
CA LEU A 5 45.43 21.26 43.05
C LEU A 5 45.51 19.78 42.68
N LEU A 6 44.37 19.08 42.71
CA LEU A 6 43.84 18.39 41.52
C LEU A 6 42.38 17.97 41.76
N ARG A 7 41.48 18.77 41.16
CA ARG A 7 40.16 18.35 40.71
C ARG A 7 40.32 17.11 39.83
N SER A 8 39.72 15.98 40.19
CA SER A 8 39.40 14.92 39.24
C SER A 8 37.89 14.87 39.06
N SER A 9 37.44 15.61 38.04
CA SER A 9 36.08 15.54 37.51
C SER A 9 35.74 14.10 37.14
N GLY A 10 34.82 13.48 37.88
CA GLY A 10 34.19 12.24 37.47
C GLY A 10 33.28 12.51 36.27
N ILE A 11 33.79 12.25 35.07
CA ILE A 11 33.00 12.30 33.83
C ILE A 11 32.06 11.09 33.86
N ALA A 12 30.81 11.32 34.26
CA ALA A 12 29.73 10.37 34.08
C ALA A 12 29.43 10.26 32.58
N LEU A 13 30.03 9.27 31.91
CA LEU A 13 29.71 8.90 30.53
C LEU A 13 28.40 8.12 30.51
N PHE A 14 27.28 8.84 30.54
CA PHE A 14 25.99 8.30 30.12
C PHE A 14 26.02 8.14 28.60
N VAL A 15 26.50 6.98 28.13
CA VAL A 15 26.28 6.55 26.74
C VAL A 15 24.81 6.16 26.64
N LEU A 16 23.95 7.15 26.40
CA LEU A 16 22.61 6.93 25.88
C LEU A 16 22.77 6.43 24.44
N VAL A 17 22.98 5.13 24.28
CA VAL A 17 22.77 4.44 23.00
C VAL A 17 21.27 4.52 22.73
N CYS A 18 20.84 5.62 22.11
CA CYS A 18 19.52 5.72 21.50
C CYS A 18 19.50 4.71 20.36
N SER A 19 19.24 3.45 20.70
CA SER A 19 18.94 2.41 19.73
C SER A 19 17.64 2.86 19.08
N THR A 20 17.74 3.55 17.95
CA THR A 20 16.62 3.85 17.08
C THR A 20 16.09 2.51 16.61
N THR A 21 15.20 1.92 17.41
CA THR A 21 14.45 0.74 17.06
C THR A 21 13.59 1.17 15.88
N ALA A 22 13.98 0.78 14.67
CA ALA A 22 13.04 0.74 13.56
C ALA A 22 11.92 -0.23 13.99
N LEU A 23 10.84 0.33 14.55
CA LEU A 23 9.59 -0.35 14.80
C LEU A 23 9.13 -0.84 13.44
N TYR A 24 9.13 -2.16 13.26
CA TYR A 24 8.56 -2.78 12.08
C TYR A 24 7.05 -2.52 12.15
N ILE A 25 6.55 -1.68 11.24
CA ILE A 25 5.13 -1.38 11.09
C ILE A 25 4.62 -2.32 9.98
N PRO A 26 3.61 -3.17 10.24
CA PRO A 26 3.04 -4.04 9.23
C PRO A 26 2.60 -3.24 8.00
N SER A 27 2.86 -3.79 6.83
CA SER A 27 2.61 -3.11 5.58
C SER A 27 1.13 -3.08 5.23
N TYR A 28 0.66 -1.92 4.75
CA TYR A 28 -0.74 -1.70 4.36
C TYR A 28 -0.99 -2.10 2.91
N SER A 29 -2.09 -2.81 2.63
CA SER A 29 -2.55 -3.11 1.27
C SER A 29 -3.56 -2.07 0.78
N TYR A 30 -3.23 -1.32 -0.26
CA TYR A 30 -4.15 -0.34 -0.85
C TYR A 30 -5.35 -0.98 -1.56
N LEU A 31 -5.28 -2.29 -1.84
CA LEU A 31 -6.43 -3.08 -2.29
C LEU A 31 -7.43 -3.42 -1.17
N ASP A 32 -7.00 -3.36 0.10
CA ASP A 32 -7.90 -3.68 1.21
C ASP A 32 -9.01 -2.64 1.37
N ASP A 33 -8.69 -1.39 1.07
CA ASP A 33 -9.62 -0.26 0.96
C ASP A 33 -10.16 -0.07 -0.46
N VAL A 34 -10.33 -1.17 -1.20
CA VAL A 34 -11.10 -1.17 -2.44
C VAL A 34 -12.27 -2.12 -2.31
N GLU A 35 -13.43 -1.66 -2.74
CA GLU A 35 -14.65 -2.45 -2.89
C GLU A 35 -14.93 -2.68 -4.37
N LEU A 36 -15.09 -3.94 -4.80
CA LEU A 36 -15.51 -4.24 -6.16
C LEU A 36 -16.49 -5.39 -6.11
N ASN A 37 -17.70 -5.15 -6.61
CA ASN A 37 -18.71 -6.19 -6.73
C ASN A 37 -19.63 -5.92 -7.92
N TYR A 38 -20.26 -6.99 -8.39
CA TYR A 38 -21.31 -6.96 -9.38
C TYR A 38 -22.43 -7.88 -8.91
N LYS A 39 -23.59 -7.30 -8.61
CA LYS A 39 -24.74 -8.04 -8.08
C LYS A 39 -26.01 -7.53 -8.75
N ASN A 40 -26.84 -8.46 -9.23
CA ASN A 40 -28.14 -8.17 -9.84
C ASN A 40 -28.07 -7.08 -10.95
N GLY A 41 -27.04 -7.11 -11.80
CA GLY A 41 -26.89 -6.14 -12.88
C GLY A 41 -26.34 -4.78 -12.47
N THR A 42 -26.00 -4.58 -11.19
CA THR A 42 -25.48 -3.33 -10.65
C THR A 42 -24.02 -3.50 -10.23
N TRP A 43 -23.18 -2.53 -10.58
CA TRP A 43 -21.78 -2.48 -10.17
C TRP A 43 -21.60 -1.60 -8.94
N ARG A 44 -20.89 -2.12 -7.94
CA ARG A 44 -20.14 -1.30 -6.99
C ARG A 44 -18.73 -1.17 -7.52
N CYS A 45 -18.45 -0.03 -8.13
CA CYS A 45 -17.13 0.36 -8.59
C CYS A 45 -16.48 1.18 -7.49
N ASP A 46 -16.13 0.50 -6.41
CA ASP A 46 -15.49 1.10 -5.26
C ASP A 46 -16.34 2.20 -4.63
N LEU A 47 -15.93 3.48 -4.63
CA LEU A 47 -16.77 4.52 -4.03
C LEU A 47 -18.00 4.86 -4.87
N LEU A 48 -18.02 4.46 -6.14
CA LEU A 48 -19.07 4.75 -7.10
C LEU A 48 -20.02 3.56 -7.26
N ILE A 49 -21.33 3.79 -7.11
CA ILE A 49 -22.34 2.87 -7.60
C ILE A 49 -22.64 3.25 -9.05
N CYS A 50 -22.41 2.33 -9.98
CA CYS A 50 -22.58 2.64 -11.40
C CYS A 50 -24.06 2.67 -11.80
N PRO A 51 -24.41 3.44 -12.84
CA PRO A 51 -25.73 3.36 -13.46
C PRO A 51 -26.07 1.94 -13.92
N ASN A 52 -27.38 1.65 -14.03
CA ASN A 52 -27.86 0.42 -14.63
C ASN A 52 -27.28 0.24 -16.04
N SER A 53 -27.12 -1.03 -16.46
CA SER A 53 -26.55 -1.42 -17.77
C SER A 53 -25.06 -1.08 -17.98
N THR A 54 -24.34 -0.71 -16.92
CA THR A 54 -22.88 -0.61 -16.94
C THR A 54 -22.25 -1.96 -17.29
N TYR A 55 -21.33 -1.95 -18.24
CA TYR A 55 -20.62 -3.12 -18.74
C TYR A 55 -19.32 -3.39 -17.97
N ALA A 56 -18.60 -2.33 -17.60
CA ALA A 56 -17.30 -2.43 -16.96
C ALA A 56 -17.09 -1.34 -15.91
N CYS A 57 -16.18 -1.62 -14.98
CA CYS A 57 -15.73 -0.73 -13.92
C CYS A 57 -14.19 -0.65 -13.98
N THR A 58 -13.65 0.56 -13.81
CA THR A 58 -12.22 0.77 -13.57
C THR A 58 -12.01 1.48 -12.24
N ILE A 59 -11.06 0.98 -11.46
CA ILE A 59 -10.63 1.58 -10.19
C ILE A 59 -9.14 1.86 -10.32
N LEU A 60 -8.77 3.13 -10.12
CA LEU A 60 -7.40 3.60 -10.13
C LEU A 60 -7.08 4.21 -8.76
N LYS A 61 -5.95 3.82 -8.17
CA LYS A 61 -5.33 4.54 -7.05
C LYS A 61 -3.88 4.81 -7.39
N VAL A 62 -3.52 6.09 -7.53
CA VAL A 62 -2.17 6.51 -7.93
C VAL A 62 -1.69 7.63 -7.03
N ASN A 63 -0.44 7.57 -6.57
CA ASN A 63 0.13 8.64 -5.75
C ASN A 63 0.20 9.96 -6.54
N ASP A 64 -0.06 11.08 -5.88
CA ASP A 64 0.05 12.40 -6.50
C ASP A 64 1.53 12.82 -6.54
N PRO A 65 2.13 13.01 -7.73
CA PRO A 65 3.55 13.36 -7.85
C PRO A 65 3.89 14.73 -7.27
N LYS A 66 2.90 15.63 -7.15
CA LYS A 66 3.05 16.97 -6.56
C LYS A 66 2.75 16.98 -5.07
N ARG A 67 1.97 16.02 -4.58
CA ARG A 67 1.51 15.91 -3.18
C ARG A 67 1.73 14.48 -2.68
N PRO A 68 2.95 14.09 -2.29
CA PRO A 68 3.32 12.68 -2.05
C PRO A 68 2.63 12.00 -0.86
N HIS A 69 1.91 12.77 -0.04
CA HIS A 69 1.08 12.24 1.05
C HIS A 69 -0.35 11.90 0.59
N LEU A 70 -0.69 12.20 -0.66
CA LEU A 70 -2.01 11.97 -1.24
C LEU A 70 -1.98 10.87 -2.31
N LEU A 71 -3.07 10.13 -2.32
CA LEU A 71 -3.42 9.16 -3.33
C LEU A 71 -4.63 9.68 -4.09
N ASN A 72 -4.54 9.78 -5.40
CA ASN A 72 -5.70 10.07 -6.24
C ASN A 72 -6.43 8.76 -6.52
N ARG A 73 -7.64 8.66 -6.00
CA ARG A 73 -8.56 7.55 -6.20
C ARG A 73 -9.58 7.94 -7.25
N THR A 74 -9.71 7.13 -8.30
CA THR A 74 -10.60 7.38 -9.42
C THR A 74 -11.38 6.11 -9.74
N ASN A 75 -12.71 6.24 -9.81
CA ASN A 75 -13.62 5.16 -10.15
C ASN A 75 -14.38 5.56 -11.42
N ILE A 76 -14.45 4.66 -12.39
CA ILE A 76 -15.06 4.95 -13.71
C ILE A 76 -15.93 3.77 -14.12
N CYS A 77 -17.16 4.07 -14.52
CA CYS A 77 -18.11 3.12 -15.06
C CYS A 77 -18.19 3.31 -16.59
N TYR A 78 -18.31 2.20 -17.30
CA TYR A 78 -18.34 2.20 -18.77
C TYR A 78 -19.56 1.44 -19.31
N ASP A 79 -20.10 1.93 -20.44
CA ASP A 79 -21.00 1.14 -21.27
C ASP A 79 -20.25 0.08 -22.10
N ARG A 80 -20.98 -0.69 -22.93
CA ARG A 80 -20.39 -1.72 -23.80
C ARG A 80 -19.45 -1.16 -24.88
N ASN A 81 -19.59 0.12 -25.21
CA ASN A 81 -18.78 0.82 -26.20
C ASN A 81 -17.58 1.54 -25.54
N TRP A 82 -17.35 1.31 -24.24
CA TRP A 82 -16.32 1.99 -23.44
C TRP A 82 -16.52 3.50 -23.30
N ASN A 83 -17.76 4.00 -23.48
CA ASN A 83 -18.08 5.37 -23.09
C ASN A 83 -18.23 5.46 -21.58
N ILE A 84 -17.76 6.56 -21.00
CA ILE A 84 -17.90 6.83 -19.57
C ILE A 84 -19.37 7.12 -19.28
N THR A 85 -19.98 6.31 -18.42
CA THR A 85 -21.36 6.51 -17.94
C THR A 85 -21.41 7.12 -16.54
N GLY A 86 -20.30 7.08 -15.81
CA GLY A 86 -20.15 7.71 -14.51
C GLY A 86 -18.69 7.72 -14.10
N SER A 87 -18.29 8.75 -13.37
CA SER A 87 -16.94 8.86 -12.82
C SER A 87 -16.97 9.57 -11.46
N HIS A 88 -16.07 9.14 -10.58
CA HIS A 88 -15.80 9.79 -9.30
C HIS A 88 -14.30 9.84 -9.09
N SER A 89 -13.78 10.99 -8.67
CA SER A 89 -12.37 11.13 -8.33
C SER A 89 -12.22 11.93 -7.06
N GLN A 90 -11.41 11.43 -6.14
CA GLN A 90 -11.11 12.10 -4.90
C GLN A 90 -9.65 11.86 -4.48
N PRO A 91 -8.97 12.90 -3.98
CA PRO A 91 -7.72 12.70 -3.25
C PRO A 91 -8.02 12.12 -1.85
N GLU A 92 -7.21 11.16 -1.42
CA GLU A 92 -7.23 10.61 -0.06
C GLU A 92 -5.84 10.63 0.56
N ASN A 93 -5.77 10.73 1.89
CA ASN A 93 -4.50 10.68 2.60
C ASN A 93 -3.94 9.25 2.59
N MET A 94 -2.64 9.11 2.34
CA MET A 94 -1.97 7.82 2.41
C MET A 94 -1.72 7.40 3.87
N PRO A 95 -2.12 6.17 4.26
CA PRO A 95 -1.80 5.66 5.59
C PRO A 95 -0.29 5.51 5.78
N ALA A 96 0.17 5.70 7.01
CA ALA A 96 1.58 5.49 7.37
C ALA A 96 1.88 3.97 7.53
N PRO A 97 3.07 3.50 7.11
CA PRO A 97 4.12 4.24 6.41
C PRO A 97 3.74 4.53 4.95
N GLN A 98 4.06 5.73 4.46
CA GLN A 98 3.71 6.18 3.10
C GLN A 98 4.77 5.70 2.09
N PRO A 99 4.49 4.68 1.24
CA PRO A 99 5.40 4.29 0.18
C PRO A 99 5.58 5.43 -0.83
N SER A 100 6.72 5.46 -1.50
CA SER A 100 7.03 6.47 -2.52
C SER A 100 6.26 6.27 -3.82
N SER A 101 5.73 5.06 -4.07
CA SER A 101 4.96 4.74 -5.25
C SER A 101 3.78 3.84 -4.89
N VAL A 102 2.59 4.22 -5.33
CA VAL A 102 1.38 3.38 -5.27
C VAL A 102 0.72 3.45 -6.62
N TYR A 103 0.47 2.27 -7.19
CA TYR A 103 -0.28 2.12 -8.42
C TYR A 103 -1.20 0.91 -8.29
N VAL A 104 -2.49 1.16 -8.20
CA VAL A 104 -3.52 0.12 -8.27
C VAL A 104 -4.38 0.44 -9.48
N ALA A 105 -4.40 -0.46 -10.45
CA ALA A 105 -5.30 -0.41 -11.60
C ALA A 105 -6.10 -1.70 -11.69
N LEU A 106 -7.41 -1.58 -11.51
CA LEU A 106 -8.34 -2.69 -11.65
C LEU A 106 -9.28 -2.39 -12.80
N HIS A 107 -9.34 -3.27 -13.78
CA HIS A 107 -10.26 -3.23 -14.89
C HIS A 107 -11.18 -4.44 -14.79
N SER A 108 -12.42 -4.23 -14.36
CA SER A 108 -13.38 -5.31 -14.18
C SER A 108 -14.53 -5.24 -15.16
N ARG A 109 -14.90 -6.39 -15.72
CA ARG A 109 -16.07 -6.56 -16.59
C ARG A 109 -16.61 -7.99 -16.44
N VAL A 110 -17.87 -8.18 -16.79
CA VAL A 110 -18.45 -9.53 -16.87
C VAL A 110 -17.72 -10.31 -17.96
N ASN A 111 -17.33 -11.56 -17.68
CA ASN A 111 -16.54 -12.43 -18.58
C ASN A 111 -15.17 -11.85 -18.98
N ALA A 112 -14.55 -11.05 -18.11
CA ALA A 112 -13.17 -10.62 -18.30
C ALA A 112 -12.22 -11.84 -18.28
N THR A 113 -11.16 -11.77 -19.09
CA THR A 113 -9.99 -12.63 -18.86
C THR A 113 -9.40 -12.33 -17.49
N LEU A 114 -8.99 -13.38 -16.78
CA LEU A 114 -8.28 -13.27 -15.52
C LEU A 114 -6.80 -13.04 -15.80
N ASP A 115 -6.33 -11.82 -15.59
CA ASP A 115 -4.92 -11.45 -15.69
C ASP A 115 -4.58 -10.44 -14.60
N TRP A 116 -3.52 -10.69 -13.85
CA TRP A 116 -3.03 -9.73 -12.88
C TRP A 116 -1.52 -9.80 -12.68
N SER A 117 -0.96 -8.66 -12.31
CA SER A 117 0.41 -8.51 -11.85
C SER A 117 0.42 -7.74 -10.55
N ILE A 118 1.15 -8.28 -9.58
CA ILE A 118 1.28 -7.71 -8.24
C ILE A 118 2.77 -7.62 -7.94
N SER A 119 3.22 -6.44 -7.51
CA SER A 119 4.57 -6.25 -7.01
C SER A 119 4.52 -5.42 -5.73
N TYR A 120 5.33 -5.82 -4.76
CA TYR A 120 5.39 -5.18 -3.46
C TYR A 120 6.85 -5.03 -3.02
N GLY A 121 7.17 -3.86 -2.47
CA GLY A 121 8.47 -3.55 -1.90
C GLY A 121 8.34 -2.48 -0.82
N LEU A 122 9.44 -2.23 -0.10
CA LEU A 122 9.47 -1.30 1.03
C LEU A 122 8.96 0.12 0.72
N LYS A 123 9.03 0.54 -0.55
CA LYS A 123 8.63 1.88 -1.00
C LYS A 123 7.63 1.86 -2.15
N SER A 124 7.10 0.70 -2.52
CA SER A 124 6.26 0.56 -3.70
C SER A 124 5.19 -0.50 -3.54
N GLN A 125 3.97 -0.19 -3.96
CA GLN A 125 2.95 -1.19 -4.23
C GLN A 125 2.42 -1.00 -5.65
N PHE A 126 2.41 -2.08 -6.43
CA PHE A 126 1.89 -2.13 -7.77
C PHE A 126 0.90 -3.28 -7.90
N VAL A 127 -0.28 -2.97 -8.40
CA VAL A 127 -1.32 -3.92 -8.77
C VAL A 127 -1.87 -3.48 -10.12
N ASN A 128 -1.85 -4.36 -11.09
CA ASN A 128 -2.55 -4.17 -12.35
C ASN A 128 -3.33 -5.45 -12.65
N ALA A 129 -4.64 -5.34 -12.77
CA ALA A 129 -5.50 -6.50 -12.97
C ALA A 129 -6.64 -6.23 -13.96
N SER A 130 -6.90 -7.22 -14.80
CA SER A 130 -8.14 -7.41 -15.52
C SER A 130 -8.84 -8.65 -14.97
N LEU A 131 -10.07 -8.52 -14.45
CA LEU A 131 -10.73 -9.64 -13.79
C LEU A 131 -12.25 -9.55 -13.79
N GLU A 132 -12.90 -10.71 -13.68
CA GLU A 132 -14.31 -10.78 -13.33
C GLU A 132 -14.55 -10.43 -11.86
N PRO A 133 -15.69 -9.81 -11.51
CA PRO A 133 -15.95 -9.32 -10.16
C PRO A 133 -15.75 -10.35 -9.05
N GLN A 134 -16.13 -11.61 -9.28
CA GLN A 134 -15.99 -12.69 -8.31
C GLN A 134 -14.53 -13.00 -7.96
N ASN A 135 -13.59 -12.74 -8.88
CA ASN A 135 -12.17 -13.03 -8.69
C ASN A 135 -11.46 -11.93 -7.87
N PHE A 136 -12.14 -10.83 -7.55
CA PHE A 136 -11.56 -9.74 -6.77
C PHE A 136 -11.12 -10.19 -5.37
N SER A 137 -11.88 -11.08 -4.73
CA SER A 137 -11.52 -11.64 -3.42
C SER A 137 -10.21 -12.42 -3.44
N VAL A 138 -9.99 -13.18 -4.51
CA VAL A 138 -8.74 -13.94 -4.75
C VAL A 138 -7.58 -12.97 -4.92
N LEU A 139 -7.72 -11.93 -5.76
CA LEU A 139 -6.69 -10.90 -5.93
C LEU A 139 -6.31 -10.22 -4.60
N LYS A 140 -7.29 -9.88 -3.75
CA LYS A 140 -7.02 -9.33 -2.41
C LYS A 140 -6.19 -10.30 -1.58
N GLN A 141 -6.53 -11.58 -1.58
CA GLN A 141 -5.82 -12.59 -0.82
C GLN A 141 -4.38 -12.78 -1.32
N ASP A 142 -4.17 -12.86 -2.63
CA ASP A 142 -2.83 -13.01 -3.23
C ASP A 142 -1.94 -11.80 -2.92
N THR A 143 -2.51 -10.61 -2.98
CA THR A 143 -1.80 -9.37 -2.60
C THR A 143 -1.38 -9.41 -1.13
N ARG A 144 -2.27 -9.83 -0.22
CA ARG A 144 -1.93 -9.96 1.20
C ARG A 144 -0.85 -11.01 1.44
N ASN A 145 -0.94 -12.15 0.76
CA ASN A 145 0.06 -13.21 0.86
C ASN A 145 1.45 -12.70 0.46
N LEU A 146 1.53 -11.93 -0.64
CA LEU A 146 2.78 -11.31 -1.08
C LEU A 146 3.34 -10.32 -0.07
N ILE A 147 2.49 -9.42 0.44
CA ILE A 147 2.89 -8.44 1.46
C ILE A 147 3.44 -9.15 2.69
N ASN A 148 2.70 -10.13 3.21
CA ASN A 148 3.11 -10.91 4.39
C ASN A 148 4.44 -11.64 4.18
N ALA A 149 4.67 -12.23 3.00
CA ALA A 149 5.92 -12.91 2.68
C ALA A 149 7.11 -11.94 2.70
N MET A 150 6.94 -10.75 2.10
CA MET A 150 7.98 -9.72 2.04
C MET A 150 8.28 -9.16 3.43
N ASP A 151 7.24 -8.83 4.17
CA ASP A 151 7.30 -8.35 5.55
C ASP A 151 8.05 -9.32 6.48
N ASN A 152 7.72 -10.62 6.38
CA ASN A 152 8.42 -11.66 7.13
C ASN A 152 9.90 -11.75 6.74
N SER A 153 10.23 -11.71 5.45
CA SER A 153 11.61 -11.72 4.96
C SER A 153 12.43 -10.55 5.50
N TRP A 154 11.87 -9.33 5.45
CA TRP A 154 12.51 -8.13 6.00
C TRP A 154 12.72 -8.21 7.50
N SER A 155 11.74 -8.75 8.24
CA SER A 155 11.85 -8.93 9.69
C SER A 155 13.02 -9.85 10.06
N GLN A 156 13.25 -10.91 9.29
CA GLN A 156 14.34 -11.87 9.50
C GLN A 156 15.70 -11.24 9.20
N ILE A 157 15.83 -10.54 8.05
CA ILE A 157 17.04 -9.82 7.67
C ILE A 157 17.47 -8.85 8.78
N ASN A 158 16.52 -8.06 9.29
CA ASN A 158 16.78 -7.11 10.38
C ASN A 158 17.24 -7.80 11.67
N ARG A 159 16.70 -8.98 12.01
CA ARG A 159 17.15 -9.76 13.17
C ARG A 159 18.57 -10.27 12.99
N THR A 160 18.94 -10.74 11.80
CA THR A 160 20.28 -11.25 11.49
C THR A 160 21.33 -10.14 11.56
N PHE A 161 21.06 -8.98 10.95
CA PHE A 161 21.96 -7.82 11.06
C PHE A 161 22.15 -7.36 12.51
N ARG A 162 21.09 -7.40 13.33
CA ARG A 162 21.18 -7.05 14.76
C ARG A 162 22.06 -8.01 15.56
N ARG A 163 22.05 -9.30 15.25
CA ARG A 163 22.93 -10.28 15.91
C ARG A 163 24.39 -10.01 15.53
N LYS A 164 24.67 -9.85 14.23
CA LYS A 164 26.02 -9.63 13.72
C LYS A 164 26.70 -8.34 14.24
N ASN A 165 25.92 -7.31 14.58
CA ASN A 165 26.46 -6.05 15.10
C ASN A 165 26.50 -5.98 16.64
N ARG A 166 26.13 -7.06 17.33
CA ARG A 166 26.18 -7.17 18.80
C ARG A 166 27.34 -8.05 19.28
N ASP A 167 27.85 -8.91 18.39
CA ASP A 167 29.07 -9.72 18.57
C ASP A 167 30.30 -8.98 18.07
#